data_AF-W2ET29-F1
#
_entry.id   AF-W2ET29-F1
#
_cell.length_a   1.000
_cell.length_b   1.000
_cell.length_c   1.000
_cell.angle_alpha   90.00
_cell.angle_beta   90.00
_cell.angle_gamma   90.00
#
_symmetry.space_group_name_H-M   'P 1'
#
loop_
_entity.id
_entity.type
_entity.pdbx_description
1 polymer ?
#
loop_
_entity_poly.entity_id
_entity_poly.type
_entity_poly.pdbx_seq_one_letter_code
_entity_poly.pdbx_strand_id
1 'polypeptide(L)'
;MRDVAVYRYDALEEMTGRLSFSVALINGFGDGIVLTSINGRTETRTYVRVVCGGKGLQPLSPEEEHAVRAARLGIGPEVEPHRVRR
;
A
#
# COMPACT_ATOMS: atom_id res chain seq x y z
N MET A 1 -11.91 1.60 12.77
CA MET A 1 -11.28 1.61 11.43
C MET A 1 -12.23 0.91 10.48
N ARG A 2 -12.45 1.41 9.27
CA ARG A 2 -13.53 0.92 8.38
C ARG A 2 -12.99 0.31 7.10
N ASP A 3 -11.95 0.90 6.55
CA ASP A 3 -11.48 0.64 5.20
C ASP A 3 -10.04 0.10 5.25
N VAL A 4 -9.83 -1.05 4.60
CA VAL A 4 -8.54 -1.77 4.59
C VAL A 4 -8.22 -2.20 3.16
N ALA A 5 -6.96 -2.05 2.75
CA ALA A 5 -6.47 -2.65 1.51
C ALA A 5 -4.97 -2.97 1.61
N VAL A 6 -4.56 -4.04 0.93
CA VAL A 6 -3.20 -4.53 0.79
C VAL A 6 -2.85 -4.54 -0.68
N TYR A 7 -1.78 -3.84 -1.04
CA TYR A 7 -1.22 -3.83 -2.38
C TYR A 7 0.15 -4.50 -2.36
N ARG A 8 0.31 -5.60 -3.12
CA ARG A 8 1.55 -6.40 -3.18
C ARG A 8 2.30 -6.15 -4.49
N TYR A 9 3.62 -6.04 -4.40
CA TYR A 9 4.47 -5.67 -5.53
C TYR A 9 5.92 -6.14 -5.35
N ASP A 10 6.67 -6.13 -6.44
CA ASP A 10 8.12 -6.34 -6.43
C ASP A 10 8.79 -4.95 -6.34
N ALA A 11 9.27 -4.61 -5.14
CA ALA A 11 9.84 -3.28 -4.86
C ALA A 11 11.31 -3.13 -5.31
N LEU A 12 11.99 -4.25 -5.49
CA LEU A 12 13.41 -4.36 -5.84
C LEU A 12 13.50 -5.29 -7.04
N GLU A 13 14.32 -4.94 -8.04
CA GLU A 13 14.37 -5.66 -9.33
C GLU A 13 14.79 -7.13 -9.19
N GLU A 14 15.61 -7.45 -8.20
CA GLU A 14 16.12 -8.79 -7.91
C GLU A 14 15.11 -9.71 -7.20
N MET A 15 13.97 -9.16 -6.80
CA MET A 15 12.90 -9.86 -6.10
C MET A 15 11.75 -10.17 -7.05
N THR A 16 11.15 -11.36 -6.87
CA THR A 16 9.95 -11.76 -7.60
C THR A 16 8.96 -12.41 -6.63
N GLY A 17 7.69 -12.44 -7.00
CA GLY A 17 6.64 -13.05 -6.18
C GLY A 17 5.86 -12.07 -5.31
N ARG A 18 6.03 -10.76 -5.53
CA ARG A 18 5.29 -9.66 -4.88
C ARG A 18 5.36 -9.73 -3.35
N LEU A 19 6.58 -9.90 -2.86
CA LEU A 19 6.85 -10.08 -1.45
C LEU A 19 6.81 -8.75 -0.67
N SER A 20 7.03 -7.61 -1.33
CA SER A 20 6.84 -6.29 -0.74
C SER A 20 5.36 -5.89 -0.77
N PHE A 21 4.95 -5.03 0.16
CA PHE A 21 3.56 -4.64 0.28
C PHE A 21 3.36 -3.27 0.92
N SER A 22 2.22 -2.66 0.60
CA SER A 22 1.66 -1.50 1.28
C SER A 22 0.26 -1.83 1.80
N VAL A 23 0.01 -1.58 3.08
CA VAL A 23 -1.27 -1.79 3.75
C VAL A 23 -1.84 -0.44 4.15
N ALA A 24 -2.99 -0.07 3.61
CA ALA A 24 -3.73 1.10 4.03
C ALA A 24 -4.79 0.72 5.06
N LEU A 25 -4.81 1.49 6.14
CA LEU A 25 -5.66 1.29 7.30
C LEU A 25 -6.39 2.62 7.59
N ILE A 26 -7.60 2.77 7.05
CA ILE A 26 -8.30 4.06 6.95
C ILE A 26 -9.65 4.03 7.71
N ASN A 27 -10.00 5.14 8.35
CA ASN A 27 -11.28 5.35 9.02
C ASN A 27 -12.32 5.99 8.08
N GLY A 28 -13.57 6.14 8.53
CA GLY A 28 -14.64 6.71 7.69
C GLY A 28 -14.48 8.19 7.31
N PHE A 29 -13.54 8.91 7.93
CA PHE A 29 -13.19 10.29 7.57
C PHE A 29 -12.10 10.35 6.51
N GLY A 30 -11.50 9.21 6.14
CA GLY A 30 -10.36 9.14 5.24
C GLY A 30 -9.01 9.29 5.93
N ASP A 31 -8.98 9.35 7.26
CA ASP A 31 -7.74 9.44 8.04
C ASP A 31 -7.26 8.05 8.46
N GLY A 32 -5.95 7.91 8.64
CA GLY A 32 -5.37 6.66 9.10
C GLY A 32 -3.88 6.57 8.82
N ILE A 33 -3.42 5.38 8.48
CA ILE A 33 -2.01 5.12 8.17
C ILE A 33 -1.88 4.26 6.93
N VAL A 34 -0.70 4.32 6.32
CA VAL A 34 -0.21 3.30 5.40
C VAL A 34 1.09 2.72 5.95
N LEU A 35 1.13 1.39 6.06
CA LEU A 35 2.29 0.60 6.47
C LEU A 35 2.89 -0.04 5.23
N THR A 36 4.18 0.19 5.00
CA THR A 36 4.88 -0.33 3.82
C THR A 36 6.02 -1.22 4.28
N SER A 37 6.16 -2.40 3.69
CA SER A 37 7.31 -3.29 3.88
C SER A 37 7.98 -3.54 2.54
N ILE A 38 9.24 -3.15 2.44
CA ILE A 38 10.12 -3.44 1.31
C ILE A 38 10.99 -4.62 1.72
N ASN A 39 10.82 -5.75 1.03
CA ASN A 39 11.47 -7.01 1.34
C ASN A 39 12.51 -7.34 0.28
N GLY A 40 13.78 -7.39 0.69
CA GLY A 40 14.90 -7.90 -0.11
C GLY A 40 15.31 -9.31 0.34
N ARG A 41 16.37 -9.85 -0.25
CA ARG A 41 16.89 -11.19 0.11
C ARG A 41 17.48 -11.25 1.52
N THR A 42 18.11 -10.16 1.95
CA THR A 42 18.92 -10.12 3.17
C THR A 42 18.33 -9.19 4.24
N GLU A 43 17.49 -8.22 3.83
CA GLU A 43 16.90 -7.25 4.75
C GLU A 43 15.46 -6.92 4.40
N THR A 44 14.72 -6.49 5.41
CA THR A 44 13.39 -5.92 5.30
C THR A 44 13.40 -4.54 5.92
N ARG A 45 12.81 -3.57 5.22
CA ARG A 45 12.61 -2.20 5.73
C ARG A 45 11.13 -1.91 5.81
N THR A 46 10.67 -1.45 6.97
CA THR A 46 9.27 -1.14 7.22
C THR A 46 9.10 0.34 7.55
N TYR A 47 8.12 0.98 6.91
CA TYR A 47 7.82 2.40 7.07
C TYR A 47 6.34 2.59 7.37
N VAL A 48 6.02 3.68 8.08
CA VAL A 48 4.65 4.12 8.31
C VAL A 48 4.54 5.58 7.89
N ARG A 49 3.50 5.90 7.13
CA ARG A 49 3.11 7.27 6.81
C ARG A 49 1.68 7.52 7.29
N VAL A 50 1.44 8.72 7.83
CA VAL A 50 0.11 9.16 8.26
C VAL A 50 -0.67 9.63 7.05
N VAL A 51 -1.96 9.29 7.01
CA VAL A 51 -2.92 9.70 5.98
C VAL A 51 -3.98 10.58 6.63
N CYS A 52 -4.22 11.76 6.06
CA CYS A 52 -5.30 12.68 6.45
C CYS A 52 -6.17 12.99 5.23
N GLY A 53 -7.49 12.81 5.33
CA GLY A 53 -8.43 13.04 4.24
C GLY A 53 -8.12 12.25 2.95
N GLY A 54 -7.46 11.08 3.09
CA GLY A 54 -7.02 10.25 1.98
C GLY A 54 -5.74 10.71 1.27
N LYS A 55 -4.99 11.64 1.86
CA LYS A 55 -3.67 12.08 1.37
C LYS A 55 -2.61 11.83 2.43
N GLY A 56 -1.40 11.45 2.01
CA GLY A 56 -0.28 11.36 2.94
C GLY A 56 0.10 12.73 3.49
N LEU A 57 0.45 12.79 4.78
CA LEU A 57 1.03 14.00 5.37
C LEU A 57 2.39 14.32 4.72
N GLN A 58 3.14 13.26 4.38
CA GLN A 58 4.26 13.30 3.45
C GLN A 58 3.85 12.68 2.11
N PRO A 59 4.57 12.98 1.00
CA PRO A 59 4.36 12.31 -0.27
C PRO A 59 4.39 10.78 -0.11
N LEU A 60 3.34 10.14 -0.62
CA LEU A 60 3.23 8.68 -0.66
C LEU A 60 3.95 8.17 -1.91
N SER A 61 4.51 6.97 -1.81
CA SER A 61 4.95 6.22 -2.98
C SER A 61 3.74 5.79 -3.84
N PRO A 62 3.93 5.50 -5.15
CA PRO A 62 2.85 5.03 -6.01
C PRO A 62 2.10 3.81 -5.44
N GLU A 63 2.82 2.89 -4.78
CA GLU A 63 2.27 1.66 -4.20
C GLU A 63 1.43 1.94 -2.95
N GLU A 64 1.88 2.87 -2.11
CA GLU A 64 1.08 3.35 -0.96
C GLU A 64 -0.17 4.09 -1.41
N GLU A 65 -0.07 4.94 -2.43
CA GLU A 65 -1.24 5.60 -2.98
C GLU A 65 -2.24 4.60 -3.53
N HIS A 66 -1.79 3.53 -4.19
CA HIS A 66 -2.67 2.45 -4.64
C HIS A 66 -3.42 1.82 -3.47
N ALA A 67 -2.73 1.47 -2.39
CA ALA A 67 -3.36 0.91 -1.20
C ALA A 67 -4.38 1.89 -0.59
N VAL A 68 -4.01 3.16 -0.40
CA VAL A 68 -4.90 4.18 0.19
C VAL A 68 -6.14 4.42 -0.68
N ARG A 69 -5.96 4.54 -2.00
CA ARG A 69 -7.08 4.68 -2.93
C ARG A 69 -8.01 3.47 -2.87
N ALA A 70 -7.46 2.26 -2.94
CA ALA A 70 -8.26 1.05 -2.93
C ALA A 70 -9.04 0.85 -1.63
N ALA A 71 -8.42 1.13 -0.47
CA ALA A 71 -9.11 1.11 0.81
C ALA A 71 -10.31 2.06 0.79
N ARG A 72 -10.11 3.32 0.41
CA ARG A 72 -11.19 4.32 0.35
C ARG A 72 -12.31 4.01 -0.64
N LEU A 73 -12.00 3.26 -1.69
CA LEU A 73 -12.98 2.78 -2.67
C LEU A 73 -13.66 1.47 -2.23
N GLY A 74 -13.26 0.88 -1.10
CA GLY A 74 -13.80 -0.39 -0.62
C GLY A 74 -13.40 -1.61 -1.47
N ILE A 75 -12.26 -1.52 -2.19
CA ILE A 75 -11.78 -2.56 -3.13
C ILE A 75 -10.90 -3.62 -2.43
N GLY A 76 -10.59 -3.44 -1.14
CA GLY A 76 -9.80 -4.40 -0.38
C GLY A 76 -10.55 -5.68 0.02
N PRO A 77 -9.91 -6.58 0.80
CA PRO A 77 -8.62 -6.38 1.46
C PRO A 77 -7.40 -6.58 0.54
N GLU A 78 -7.52 -7.27 -0.59
CA GLU A 78 -6.40 -7.51 -1.51
C GLU A 78 -6.62 -6.79 -2.83
N VAL A 79 -5.59 -6.07 -3.29
CA VAL A 79 -5.62 -5.27 -4.51
C VAL A 79 -4.63 -5.87 -5.49
N GLU A 80 -5.15 -6.48 -6.55
CA GLU A 80 -4.29 -6.96 -7.63
C GLU A 80 -3.71 -5.79 -8.42
N PRO A 81 -2.40 -5.76 -8.68
CA PRO A 81 -1.84 -4.81 -9.63
C PRO A 81 -2.46 -5.08 -11.00
N HIS A 82 -2.96 -4.03 -11.66
CA HIS A 82 -3.50 -4.14 -13.01
C HIS A 82 -2.50 -4.86 -13.92
N ARG A 83 -2.84 -6.09 -14.34
CA ARG A 83 -2.17 -6.73 -15.47
C ARG A 83 -2.43 -5.84 -16.67
N VAL A 84 -1.41 -5.11 -17.12
CA VAL A 84 -1.38 -4.59 -18.48
C VAL A 84 -1.53 -5.83 -19.36
N ARG A 85 -2.72 -6.02 -19.94
CA ARG A 85 -2.93 -7.02 -20.98
C ARG A 85 -2.00 -6.64 -22.13
N ARG A 86 -0.92 -7.40 -22.31
CA ARG A 86 -0.21 -7.43 -23.58
C ARG A 86 -1.10 -8.07 -24.63
#